data_AF-A0A938AZV4-F1
#
_entry.id   AF-A0A938AZV4-F1
#
_cell.length_a   1.000
_cell.length_b   1.000
_cell.length_c   1.000
_cell.angle_alpha   90.00
_cell.angle_beta   90.00
_cell.angle_gamma   90.00
#
_symmetry.space_group_name_H-M   'P 1'
#
loop_
_entity.id
_entity.type
_entity.pdbx_description
1 polymer ?
#
loop_
_entity_poly.entity_id
_entity_poly.type
_entity_poly.pdbx_seq_one_letter_code
_entity_poly.pdbx_strand_id
1 'polypeptide(L)'
;MEGFSPFSQFVNNPNLVLWLVVKILFIIALGLYLVFPFLVLRQIKAFDRILGFYVFDLPLRLVAWIHLAAAIFIFLLAVVVL
;
A
#
# COMPACT_ATOMS: atom_id res chain seq x y z
N MET A 1 -6.73 40.36 22.13
CA MET A 1 -7.62 39.25 21.74
C MET A 1 -6.77 38.29 20.93
N GLU A 2 -6.18 37.29 21.59
CA GLU A 2 -5.39 36.28 20.91
C GLU A 2 -6.32 35.51 19.97
N GLY A 3 -6.21 35.80 18.68
CA GLY A 3 -7.00 35.14 17.66
C GLY A 3 -6.62 33.66 17.66
N PHE A 4 -7.48 32.84 18.25
CA PHE A 4 -7.43 31.39 18.11
C PHE A 4 -7.58 31.06 16.62
N SER A 5 -6.47 30.93 15.91
CA SER A 5 -6.48 30.48 14.54
C SER A 5 -6.92 29.01 14.51
N PRO A 6 -7.68 28.56 13.50
CA PRO A 6 -8.08 27.15 13.39
C PRO A 6 -6.89 26.18 13.45
N PHE A 7 -5.72 26.63 13.00
CA PHE A 7 -4.46 25.88 13.09
C PHE A 7 -3.98 25.66 14.52
N SER A 8 -4.04 26.67 15.39
CA SER A 8 -3.62 26.49 16.79
C SER A 8 -4.56 25.54 17.53
N GLN A 9 -5.86 25.60 17.27
CA GLN A 9 -6.82 24.65 17.84
C GLN A 9 -6.58 23.21 17.36
N PHE A 10 -6.20 23.03 16.09
CA PHE A 10 -5.85 21.70 15.54
C PHE A 10 -4.60 21.12 16.21
N VAL A 11 -3.50 21.89 16.24
CA VAL A 11 -2.22 21.43 16.82
C VAL A 11 -2.34 21.17 18.32
N ASN A 12 -3.18 21.92 19.03
CA ASN A 12 -3.40 21.75 20.46
C ASN A 12 -4.35 20.58 20.80
N ASN A 13 -4.92 19.88 19.81
CA ASN A 13 -5.72 18.68 20.03
C ASN A 13 -4.85 17.41 19.81
N PRO A 14 -4.34 16.80 20.89
CA PRO A 14 -3.40 15.69 20.77
C PRO A 14 -4.01 14.46 20.08
N ASN A 15 -5.32 14.23 20.21
CA ASN A 15 -6.00 13.11 19.58
C ASN A 15 -6.09 13.28 18.05
N LEU A 16 -6.37 14.49 17.57
CA LEU A 16 -6.39 14.79 16.13
C LEU A 16 -5.01 14.67 15.51
N VAL A 17 -3.99 15.22 16.18
CA VAL A 17 -2.59 15.13 15.71
C VAL A 17 -2.12 13.68 15.68
N LEU A 18 -2.36 12.92 16.75
CA LEU A 18 -2.00 11.49 16.81
C LEU A 18 -2.68 10.71 15.69
N TRP A 19 -3.97 10.94 15.46
CA TRP A 19 -4.72 10.28 14.39
C TRP A 19 -4.13 10.61 13.01
N LEU A 20 -3.81 11.87 12.73
CA LEU A 20 -3.16 12.28 11.48
C LEU A 20 -1.81 11.58 11.28
N VAL A 21 -0.99 11.48 12.32
CA VAL A 21 0.30 10.78 12.26
C VAL A 21 0.10 9.30 11.91
N VAL A 22 -0.87 8.64 12.57
CA VAL A 22 -1.20 7.23 12.28
C VAL A 22 -1.63 7.05 10.82
N LYS A 23 -2.50 7.91 10.29
CA LYS A 23 -2.93 7.85 8.88
C LYS A 23 -1.74 7.92 7.93
N ILE A 24 -0.84 8.88 8.14
CA ILE A 24 0.35 9.07 7.31
C ILE A 24 1.25 7.84 7.36
N LEU A 25 1.51 7.28 8.54
CA LEU A 25 2.33 6.09 8.70
C LEU A 25 1.74 4.88 7.97
N PHE A 26 0.41 4.70 8.03
CA PHE A 26 -0.27 3.61 7.31
C PHE A 26 -0.18 3.78 5.79
N ILE A 27 -0.37 5.00 5.27
CA ILE A 27 -0.22 5.28 3.83
C ILE A 27 1.21 4.97 3.38
N ILE A 28 2.22 5.39 4.15
CA ILE A 28 3.63 5.09 3.85
C ILE A 28 3.87 3.57 3.86
N ALA A 29 3.39 2.87 4.90
CA ALA A 29 3.57 1.43 5.02
C ALA A 29 2.91 0.66 3.86
N LEU A 30 1.69 1.04 3.46
CA LEU A 30 1.02 0.46 2.30
C LEU A 30 1.73 0.81 0.99
N GLY A 31 2.28 2.02 0.86
CA GLY A 31 3.10 2.40 -0.29
C GLY A 31 4.35 1.54 -0.42
N LEU A 32 5.04 1.26 0.69
CA LEU A 32 6.18 0.33 0.73
C LEU A 32 5.74 -1.11 0.43
N TYR A 33 4.57 -1.52 0.92
CA TYR A 33 3.99 -2.83 0.66
C TYR A 33 3.79 -3.10 -0.84
N LEU A 34 3.51 -2.09 -1.67
CA LEU A 34 3.36 -2.25 -3.12
C LEU A 34 4.61 -2.82 -3.81
N VAL A 35 5.80 -2.69 -3.21
CA VAL A 35 7.02 -3.31 -3.74
C VAL A 35 6.91 -4.84 -3.73
N PHE A 36 6.24 -5.42 -2.73
CA PHE A 36 6.11 -6.87 -2.56
C PHE A 36 5.42 -7.57 -3.75
N PRO A 37 4.19 -7.22 -4.17
CA PRO A 37 3.55 -7.87 -5.30
C PRO A 37 4.34 -7.70 -6.61
N PHE A 38 5.06 -6.59 -6.78
CA PHE A 38 5.95 -6.40 -7.93
C PHE A 38 7.14 -7.38 -7.89
N LEU A 39 7.75 -7.58 -6.73
CA LEU A 39 8.82 -8.57 -6.55
C LEU A 39 8.30 -9.99 -6.84
N VAL A 40 7.10 -10.35 -6.38
CA VAL A 40 6.50 -11.66 -6.67
C VAL A 40 6.38 -11.91 -8.17
N LEU A 41 5.86 -10.95 -8.94
CA LEU A 41 5.78 -11.07 -10.40
C LEU A 41 7.15 -11.23 -11.06
N ARG A 42 8.18 -10.53 -10.54
CA ARG A 42 9.55 -10.68 -11.02
C ARG A 42 10.11 -12.07 -10.71
N GLN A 43 9.81 -12.62 -9.53
CA GLN A 43 10.26 -13.96 -9.13
C GLN A 43 9.61 -15.06 -9.96
N ILE A 44 8.31 -14.94 -10.25
CA ILE A 44 7.61 -15.89 -11.15
C ILE A 44 8.32 -15.92 -12.51
N LYS A 45 8.57 -14.75 -13.12
CA LYS A 45 9.31 -14.65 -14.40
C LYS A 45 10.72 -15.24 -14.36
N ALA A 46 11.40 -15.16 -13.21
CA ALA A 46 12.73 -15.75 -13.04
C ALA A 46 12.65 -17.28 -12.95
N PHE A 47 11.64 -17.80 -12.24
CA PHE A 47 11.35 -19.23 -12.15
C PHE A 47 11.05 -19.86 -13.51
N ASP A 48 10.26 -19.17 -14.34
CA ASP A 48 9.89 -19.64 -15.68
C ASP A 48 11.11 -19.89 -16.58
N ARG A 49 12.17 -19.09 -16.41
CA ARG A 49 13.42 -19.24 -17.16
C ARG A 49 14.23 -20.46 -16.74
N ILE A 50 14.09 -20.90 -15.49
CA ILE A 50 14.92 -21.98 -14.92
C ILE A 50 14.25 -23.33 -15.11
N LEU A 51 12.95 -23.44 -14.80
CA LEU A 51 12.25 -24.72 -14.76
C LEU A 51 11.64 -25.14 -16.10
N GLY A 52 11.60 -24.23 -17.09
CA GLY A 52 10.81 -24.42 -18.31
C GLY A 52 9.31 -24.32 -18.00
N PHE A 53 8.51 -24.00 -19.02
CA PHE A 53 7.06 -23.81 -18.88
C PHE A 53 6.38 -24.99 -18.16
N TYR A 54 6.01 -24.80 -16.89
CA TYR A 54 5.28 -25.77 -16.09
C TYR A 54 3.78 -25.49 -16.15
N VAL A 55 2.96 -26.55 -16.09
CA VAL A 55 1.48 -26.46 -16.11
C VAL A 55 0.90 -25.55 -15.01
N PHE A 56 1.64 -25.35 -13.91
CA PHE A 56 1.25 -24.47 -12.79
C PHE A 56 1.66 -22.99 -12.93
N ASP A 57 2.34 -22.60 -14.01
CA ASP A 57 2.74 -21.21 -14.25
C ASP A 57 1.52 -20.29 -14.43
N LEU A 58 0.52 -20.73 -15.21
CA LEU A 58 -0.63 -19.88 -15.56
C LEU A 58 -1.50 -19.50 -14.34
N PRO A 59 -1.93 -20.45 -13.46
CA PRO A 59 -2.70 -20.11 -12.27
C PRO A 59 -1.90 -19.23 -11.29
N LEU A 60 -0.62 -19.54 -11.07
CA LEU A 60 0.24 -18.77 -10.17
C LEU A 60 0.42 -17.33 -10.64
N ARG A 61 0.67 -17.15 -11.94
CA ARG A 61 0.84 -15.84 -12.56
C ARG A 61 -0.45 -15.02 -12.49
N LEU A 62 -1.61 -15.66 -12.66
CA LEU A 62 -2.91 -15.02 -12.55
C LEU A 62 -3.18 -14.54 -11.12
N VAL A 63 -2.91 -15.38 -10.10
CA VAL A 63 -3.02 -14.98 -8.69
C VAL A 63 -2.08 -13.82 -8.37
N ALA A 64 -0.85 -13.83 -8.88
CA ALA A 64 0.09 -12.73 -8.64
C ALA A 64 -0.36 -11.40 -9.27
N TRP A 65 -0.94 -11.43 -10.47
CA TRP A 65 -1.53 -10.24 -11.10
C TRP A 65 -2.75 -9.73 -10.34
N ILE A 66 -3.64 -10.63 -9.89
CA ILE A 66 -4.79 -10.25 -9.05
C ILE A 66 -4.30 -9.63 -7.74
N HIS A 67 -3.28 -10.21 -7.11
CA HIS A 67 -2.71 -9.69 -5.88
C HIS A 67 -2.13 -8.28 -6.07
N LEU A 68 -1.39 -8.05 -7.17
CA LEU A 68 -0.91 -6.70 -7.51
C LEU A 68 -2.06 -5.71 -7.70
N ALA A 69 -3.08 -6.08 -8.48
CA ALA A 69 -4.24 -5.23 -8.73
C ALA A 69 -4.99 -4.89 -7.42
N ALA A 70 -5.20 -5.88 -6.57
CA ALA A 70 -5.83 -5.70 -5.26
C ALA A 70 -4.99 -4.81 -4.34
N ALA A 71 -3.66 -4.99 -4.30
CA ALA A 71 -2.77 -4.17 -3.49
C ALA A 71 -2.80 -2.69 -3.93
N ILE A 72 -2.77 -2.43 -5.25
CA ILE A 72 -2.92 -1.07 -5.80
C ILE A 72 -4.29 -0.49 -5.41
N PHE A 73 -5.36 -1.26 -5.59
CA PHE A 73 -6.72 -0.82 -5.25
C PHE A 73 -6.87 -0.47 -3.76
N ILE A 74 -6.37 -1.32 -2.86
CA ILE A 74 -6.39 -1.09 -1.41
C ILE A 74 -5.56 0.16 -1.05
N PHE A 75 -4.39 0.35 -1.67
CA PHE A 75 -3.58 1.55 -1.45
C PHE A 75 -4.33 2.82 -1.86
N LEU A 76 -4.98 2.82 -3.03
CA LEU A 76 -5.79 3.95 -3.49
C LEU A 76 -6.97 4.22 -2.55
N LEU A 77 -7.66 3.17 -2.08
CA LEU A 77 -8.70 3.31 -1.06
C LEU A 77 -8.15 3.90 0.24
N ALA A 78 -6.98 3.49 0.69
CA ALA A 78 -6.37 4.03 1.90
C ALA A 78 -6.08 5.53 1.78
N VAL A 79 -5.65 6.02 0.61
CA VAL A 79 -5.44 7.46 0.39
C VAL A 79 -6.74 8.27 0.49
N VAL A 80 -7.87 7.69 0.09
CA VAL A 80 -9.17 8.39 0.07
C VAL A 80 -9.90 8.29 1.41
N VAL A 81 -9.86 7.11 2.05
CA VAL A 81 -10.69 6.80 3.22
C VAL A 81 -9.95 7.07 4.53
N LEU A 82 -8.64 6.81 4.57
CA LEU A 82 -7.87 6.88 5.80
C LEU A 82 -7.53 8.33 6.12
#